data_AF-A0A2M8BXM8-F1
#
_entry.id   AF-A0A2M8BXM8-F1
#
_cell.length_a   1.000
_cell.length_b   1.000
_cell.length_c   1.000
_cell.angle_alpha   90.00
_cell.angle_beta   90.00
_cell.angle_gamma   90.00
#
_symmetry.space_group_name_H-M   'P 1'
#
loop_
_entity.id
_entity.type
_entity.pdbx_description
1 polymer ?
#
loop_
_entity_poly.entity_id
_entity_poly.type
_entity_poly.pdbx_seq_one_letter_code
_entity_poly.pdbx_strand_id
1 'polypeptide(L)'
;LTFAKRLATIQIHTPDKNLNTLANGWLNYQTLSGRFWGRTGFFQNGGAFGFRDQLQDVLSLIYQDPSLVRKHLLYCAAHQFIQGDVMHWWHPKTTKGVRTKISDDFLWLPYAVFQYVSITQDTGILNEQISFLDFAPLADGEREHYDEATITREKSSLYTHCVRALENGMKTGVHGLPLIGSGDWNDGMNAIGEQGKGESVWLAWFQFQVYSSFGKISKTVGDAQNAGRYVRYANKVREAAEKHGWDGDWYRRAYFDSGELLGSSKNSECTIDSISQTWSVISGGAKPERALKAIASVEKHLVKEKEKMILILKPPFEKTKP
;
A
#
# COMPACT_ATOMS: atom_id res chain seq x y z
N LEU A 1 18.87 2.91 20.89
CA LEU A 1 18.77 1.47 21.27
C LEU A 1 19.94 0.71 20.64
N THR A 2 20.53 -0.29 21.32
CA THR A 2 21.51 -1.19 20.66
C THR A 2 20.79 -2.18 19.75
N PHE A 3 21.51 -2.79 18.81
CA PHE A 3 20.94 -3.79 17.90
C PHE A 3 20.32 -4.97 18.66
N ALA A 4 21.06 -5.55 19.61
CA ALA A 4 20.57 -6.63 20.47
C ALA A 4 19.31 -6.23 21.27
N LYS A 5 19.25 -5.00 21.79
CA LYS A 5 18.05 -4.50 22.49
C LYS A 5 16.84 -4.41 21.57
N ARG A 6 17.01 -4.04 20.29
CA ARG A 6 15.89 -3.97 19.33
C ARG A 6 15.30 -5.35 19.09
N LEU A 7 16.15 -6.35 18.87
CA LEU A 7 15.72 -7.73 18.61
C LEU A 7 15.02 -8.36 19.81
N ALA A 8 15.41 -7.99 21.03
CA ALA A 8 14.85 -8.52 22.27
C ALA A 8 13.56 -7.83 22.73
N THR A 9 13.01 -6.86 21.97
CA THR A 9 11.87 -6.05 22.43
C THR A 9 10.58 -6.87 22.60
N ILE A 10 10.32 -7.79 21.67
CA ILE A 10 9.23 -8.75 21.75
C ILE A 10 9.86 -10.14 21.78
N GLN A 11 9.44 -10.95 22.76
CA GLN A 11 9.84 -12.33 22.91
C GLN A 11 8.61 -13.18 23.22
N ILE A 12 8.45 -14.28 22.49
CA ILE A 12 7.40 -15.27 22.71
C ILE A 12 8.00 -16.57 23.24
N HIS A 13 7.20 -17.28 24.02
CA HIS A 13 7.54 -18.60 24.54
C HIS A 13 6.38 -19.54 24.25
N THR A 14 6.55 -20.39 23.26
CA THR A 14 5.57 -21.40 22.84
C THR A 14 6.20 -22.80 22.87
N PRO A 15 5.41 -23.87 22.84
CA PRO A 15 5.94 -25.23 22.67
C PRO A 15 6.72 -25.45 21.36
N ASP A 16 6.47 -24.64 20.33
CA ASP A 16 7.19 -24.70 19.06
C ASP A 16 8.48 -23.87 19.13
N LYS A 17 9.61 -24.57 19.19
CA LYS A 17 10.95 -23.94 19.24
C LYS A 17 11.28 -23.17 17.96
N ASN A 18 10.83 -23.63 16.79
CA ASN A 18 11.12 -22.97 15.52
C ASN A 18 10.38 -21.63 15.44
N LEU A 19 9.13 -21.59 15.90
CA LEU A 19 8.36 -20.36 16.01
C LEU A 19 9.04 -19.36 16.96
N ASN A 20 9.47 -19.83 18.14
CA ASN A 20 10.21 -18.98 19.08
C ASN A 20 11.49 -18.43 18.44
N THR A 21 12.29 -19.29 17.77
CA THR A 21 13.52 -18.87 17.09
C THR A 21 13.25 -17.79 16.04
N LEU A 22 12.24 -17.95 15.17
CA LEU A 22 11.90 -16.96 14.16
C LEU A 22 11.46 -15.62 14.76
N ALA A 23 10.49 -15.67 15.69
CA ALA A 23 9.87 -14.48 16.26
C ALA A 23 10.82 -13.69 17.19
N ASN A 24 11.67 -14.38 17.95
CA ASN A 24 12.51 -13.80 18.99
C ASN A 24 13.80 -13.14 18.47
N GLY A 25 13.96 -12.99 17.16
CA GLY A 25 15.09 -12.27 16.62
C GLY A 25 15.18 -12.27 15.10
N TRP A 26 15.06 -13.44 14.46
CA TRP A 26 15.37 -13.57 13.03
C TRP A 26 14.49 -12.73 12.11
N LEU A 27 13.17 -12.65 12.37
CA LEU A 27 12.27 -11.81 11.57
C LEU A 27 12.66 -10.32 11.68
N ASN A 28 12.86 -9.82 12.90
CA ASN A 28 13.26 -8.42 13.12
C ASN A 28 14.67 -8.13 12.58
N TYR A 29 15.58 -9.10 12.69
CA TYR A 29 16.92 -9.02 12.11
C TYR A 29 16.86 -8.88 10.60
N GLN A 30 16.04 -9.70 9.93
CA GLN A 30 15.87 -9.66 8.47
C GLN A 30 15.34 -8.30 8.01
N THR A 31 14.29 -7.79 8.66
CA THR A 31 13.76 -6.45 8.32
C THR A 31 14.80 -5.38 8.55
N LEU A 32 15.42 -5.32 9.74
CA LEU A 32 16.30 -4.21 10.08
C LEU A 32 17.60 -4.23 9.25
N SER A 33 18.27 -5.38 9.18
CA SER A 33 19.55 -5.54 8.49
C SER A 33 19.38 -5.56 6.97
N GLY A 34 18.45 -6.38 6.45
CA GLY A 34 18.29 -6.60 5.02
C GLY A 34 17.45 -5.51 4.34
N ARG A 35 16.21 -5.35 4.81
CA ARG A 35 15.22 -4.47 4.16
C ARG A 35 15.47 -2.98 4.42
N PHE A 36 15.76 -2.62 5.66
CA PHE A 36 15.85 -1.21 6.06
C PHE A 36 17.27 -0.63 5.90
N TRP A 37 18.30 -1.29 6.46
CA TRP A 37 19.69 -0.79 6.37
C TRP A 37 20.43 -1.21 5.12
N GLY A 38 20.29 -2.47 4.73
CA GLY A 38 20.91 -3.00 3.50
C GLY A 38 20.18 -2.52 2.26
N ARG A 39 18.84 -2.40 2.31
CA ARG A 39 17.97 -2.16 1.15
C ARG A 39 18.32 -3.12 0.00
N THR A 40 18.50 -4.38 0.39
CA THR A 40 18.92 -5.46 -0.49
C THR A 40 18.01 -6.67 -0.31
N GLY A 41 17.69 -7.32 -1.42
CA GLY A 41 16.94 -8.57 -1.48
C GLY A 41 16.84 -9.03 -2.93
N PHE A 42 16.34 -10.24 -3.16
CA PHE A 42 16.24 -10.81 -4.51
C PHE A 42 15.55 -9.88 -5.53
N PHE A 43 14.55 -9.12 -5.08
CA PHE A 43 13.78 -8.18 -5.90
C PHE A 43 14.16 -6.70 -5.70
N GLN A 44 15.13 -6.39 -4.83
CA GLN A 44 15.59 -5.03 -4.57
C GLN A 44 17.11 -4.99 -4.68
N ASN A 45 17.59 -4.76 -5.89
CA ASN A 45 19.00 -4.63 -6.23
C ASN A 45 19.28 -3.17 -6.58
N GLY A 46 19.94 -2.42 -5.69
CA GLY A 46 20.30 -1.02 -5.99
C GLY A 46 20.36 -0.08 -4.78
N GLY A 47 19.97 -0.55 -3.59
CA GLY A 47 20.09 0.24 -2.36
C GLY A 47 19.18 1.46 -2.27
N ALA A 48 18.23 1.60 -3.21
CA ALA A 48 17.18 2.62 -3.22
C ALA A 48 16.13 2.35 -2.14
N PHE A 49 15.44 3.40 -1.72
CA PHE A 49 14.23 3.33 -0.92
C PHE A 49 13.02 3.30 -1.87
N GLY A 50 12.20 2.25 -1.81
CA GLY A 50 10.86 2.24 -2.42
C GLY A 50 9.85 2.84 -1.44
N PHE A 51 9.01 3.77 -1.87
CA PHE A 51 8.11 4.53 -0.99
C PHE A 51 7.18 3.61 -0.20
N ARG A 52 6.41 2.81 -0.93
CA ARG A 52 5.52 1.79 -0.40
C ARG A 52 6.24 0.74 0.43
N ASP A 53 7.36 0.23 -0.09
CA ASP A 53 8.09 -0.87 0.54
C ASP A 53 8.64 -0.47 1.91
N GLN A 54 9.22 0.72 1.99
CA GLN A 54 9.90 1.16 3.21
C GLN A 54 8.93 1.58 4.30
N LEU A 55 7.75 2.10 3.92
CA LEU A 55 6.67 2.31 4.87
C LEU A 55 6.16 0.99 5.45
N GLN A 56 6.01 -0.06 4.63
CA GLN A 56 5.65 -1.39 5.13
C GLN A 56 6.76 -2.01 6.02
N ASP A 57 8.02 -1.93 5.57
CA ASP A 57 9.17 -2.47 6.30
C ASP A 57 9.31 -1.78 7.67
N VAL A 58 9.25 -0.45 7.72
CA VAL A 58 9.45 0.30 8.96
C VAL A 58 8.28 0.13 9.94
N LEU A 59 7.06 -0.05 9.45
CA LEU A 59 5.90 -0.35 10.30
C LEU A 59 6.06 -1.67 11.06
N SER A 60 6.74 -2.67 10.48
CA SER A 60 7.01 -3.92 11.19
C SER A 60 7.94 -3.74 12.41
N LEU A 61 8.64 -2.60 12.49
CA LEU A 61 9.56 -2.25 13.58
C LEU A 61 8.93 -1.33 14.63
N ILE A 62 7.62 -1.08 14.54
CA ILE A 62 6.93 -0.09 15.38
C ILE A 62 7.04 -0.36 16.88
N TYR A 63 7.06 -1.62 17.30
CA TYR A 63 7.21 -1.97 18.71
C TYR A 63 8.68 -1.93 19.16
N GLN A 64 9.61 -2.20 18.24
CA GLN A 64 11.04 -2.34 18.50
C GLN A 64 11.77 -0.99 18.54
N ASP A 65 11.42 -0.08 17.64
CA ASP A 65 12.01 1.26 17.59
C ASP A 65 11.01 2.28 17.01
N PRO A 66 10.00 2.71 17.79
CA PRO A 66 9.05 3.74 17.36
C PRO A 66 9.74 5.02 16.88
N SER A 67 10.89 5.38 17.47
CA SER A 67 11.65 6.57 17.07
C SER A 67 12.21 6.45 15.66
N LEU A 68 12.57 5.24 15.21
CA LEU A 68 12.99 4.96 13.85
C LEU A 68 11.81 5.11 12.89
N VAL A 69 10.65 4.54 13.25
CA VAL A 69 9.41 4.68 12.46
C VAL A 69 9.06 6.15 12.28
N ARG A 70 9.03 6.93 13.36
CA ARG A 70 8.75 8.37 13.34
C ARG A 70 9.64 9.11 12.36
N LYS A 71 10.96 8.91 12.46
CA LYS A 71 11.94 9.56 11.58
C LYS A 71 11.73 9.15 10.12
N HIS A 72 11.40 7.89 9.88
CA HIS A 72 11.22 7.40 8.53
C HIS A 72 9.92 7.88 7.88
N LEU A 73 8.83 8.01 8.63
CA LEU A 73 7.59 8.63 8.13
C LEU A 73 7.85 10.06 7.62
N LEU A 74 8.60 10.87 8.38
CA LEU A 74 8.98 12.23 7.97
C LEU A 74 9.92 12.21 6.76
N TYR A 75 10.81 11.23 6.68
CA TYR A 75 11.70 11.05 5.54
C TYR A 75 10.94 10.69 4.26
N CYS A 76 9.99 9.76 4.32
CA CYS A 76 9.11 9.44 3.19
C CYS A 76 8.24 10.64 2.79
N ALA A 77 7.65 11.36 3.75
CA ALA A 77 6.88 12.57 3.46
C ALA A 77 7.69 13.63 2.70
N ALA A 78 8.99 13.75 2.96
CA ALA A 78 9.88 14.66 2.24
C ALA A 78 10.10 14.28 0.75
N HIS A 79 9.63 13.11 0.32
CA HIS A 79 9.65 12.63 -1.07
C HIS A 79 8.25 12.65 -1.72
N GLN A 80 7.30 13.37 -1.12
CA GLN A 80 6.02 13.70 -1.73
C GLN A 80 6.14 14.92 -2.63
N PHE A 81 5.54 14.87 -3.81
CA PHE A 81 5.45 16.01 -4.72
C PHE A 81 4.32 16.96 -4.29
N ILE A 82 4.38 18.23 -4.73
CA ILE A 82 3.34 19.23 -4.39
C ILE A 82 1.93 18.78 -4.80
N GLN A 83 1.81 17.94 -5.83
CA GLN A 83 0.54 17.42 -6.36
C GLN A 83 -0.08 16.29 -5.50
N GLY A 84 0.65 15.77 -4.52
CA GLY A 84 0.18 14.76 -3.56
C GLY A 84 0.55 13.31 -3.88
N ASP A 85 1.01 13.03 -5.10
CA ASP A 85 1.74 11.80 -5.43
C ASP A 85 3.21 11.87 -4.94
N VAL A 86 3.97 10.80 -5.14
CA VAL A 86 5.26 10.59 -4.48
C VAL A 86 6.30 10.03 -5.45
N MET A 87 7.58 10.15 -5.11
CA MET A 87 8.60 9.33 -5.75
C MET A 87 8.31 7.86 -5.45
N HIS A 88 8.18 7.04 -6.48
CA HIS A 88 7.99 5.59 -6.34
C HIS A 88 9.21 4.95 -5.65
N TRP A 89 10.42 5.36 -6.05
CA TRP A 89 11.65 5.06 -5.32
C TRP A 89 12.71 6.13 -5.54
N TRP A 90 13.68 6.23 -4.61
CA TRP A 90 14.80 7.18 -4.66
C TRP A 90 16.07 6.62 -4.02
N HIS A 91 17.22 7.21 -4.37
CA HIS A 91 18.48 6.86 -3.70
C HIS A 91 18.68 7.67 -2.40
N PRO A 92 19.26 7.06 -1.33
CA PRO A 92 19.51 7.77 -0.09
C PRO A 92 20.37 9.02 -0.29
N LYS A 93 20.05 10.09 0.44
CA LYS A 93 20.77 11.38 0.43
C LYS A 93 20.75 12.12 -0.92
N THR A 94 19.84 11.76 -1.82
CA THR A 94 19.57 12.51 -3.06
C THR A 94 18.08 12.84 -3.14
N THR A 95 17.73 13.72 -4.07
CA THR A 95 16.36 13.89 -4.56
C THR A 95 16.21 13.27 -5.96
N LYS A 96 17.04 12.26 -6.27
CA LYS A 96 16.98 11.52 -7.54
C LYS A 96 16.17 10.24 -7.35
N GLY A 97 15.17 10.08 -8.18
CA GLY A 97 14.26 8.95 -8.08
C GLY A 97 13.32 8.86 -9.27
N VAL A 98 12.48 7.83 -9.26
CA VAL A 98 11.45 7.62 -10.27
C VAL A 98 10.13 8.16 -9.77
N ARG A 99 9.45 8.93 -10.62
CA ARG A 99 8.02 9.23 -10.48
C ARG A 99 7.23 8.30 -11.41
N THR A 100 6.14 7.70 -10.93
CA THR A 100 5.26 6.81 -11.70
C THR A 100 3.80 7.24 -11.56
N LYS A 101 2.88 6.54 -12.24
CA LYS A 101 1.42 6.63 -12.02
C LYS A 101 0.89 5.46 -11.17
N ILE A 102 1.75 4.81 -10.38
CA ILE A 102 1.34 3.73 -9.46
C ILE A 102 0.49 4.35 -8.36
N SER A 103 -0.73 3.85 -8.24
CA SER A 103 -1.83 4.58 -7.58
C SER A 103 -1.93 4.34 -6.07
N ASP A 104 -1.19 3.36 -5.54
CA ASP A 104 -1.21 3.03 -4.11
C ASP A 104 -0.05 3.63 -3.31
N ASP A 105 1.07 3.97 -3.95
CA ASP A 105 2.30 4.43 -3.28
C ASP A 105 2.03 5.53 -2.24
N PHE A 106 1.38 6.61 -2.65
CA PHE A 106 1.12 7.76 -1.77
C PHE A 106 0.12 7.44 -0.64
N LEU A 107 -0.72 6.42 -0.79
CA LEU A 107 -1.69 6.01 0.23
C LEU A 107 -1.05 5.23 1.39
N TRP A 108 0.16 4.69 1.19
CA TRP A 108 0.91 4.05 2.28
C TRP A 108 1.33 5.04 3.37
N LEU A 109 1.54 6.31 3.04
CA LEU A 109 1.90 7.33 4.05
C LEU A 109 0.77 7.55 5.08
N PRO A 110 -0.48 7.90 4.70
CA PRO A 110 -1.58 8.04 5.65
C PRO A 110 -1.90 6.73 6.39
N TYR A 111 -1.75 5.57 5.73
CA TYR A 111 -1.86 4.27 6.41
C TYR A 111 -0.84 4.12 7.53
N ALA A 112 0.44 4.37 7.23
CA ALA A 112 1.53 4.21 8.18
C ALA A 112 1.48 5.24 9.32
N VAL A 113 1.10 6.48 9.02
CA VAL A 113 0.87 7.52 10.03
C VAL A 113 -0.26 7.11 10.98
N PHE A 114 -1.37 6.57 10.47
CA PHE A 114 -2.44 6.07 11.32
C PHE A 114 -1.96 4.96 12.27
N GLN A 115 -1.23 3.97 11.75
CA GLN A 115 -0.68 2.87 12.57
C GLN A 115 0.27 3.40 13.65
N TYR A 116 1.18 4.30 13.26
CA TYR A 116 2.12 4.95 14.18
C TYR A 116 1.41 5.68 15.30
N VAL A 117 0.50 6.61 14.98
CA VAL A 117 -0.21 7.41 15.98
C VAL A 117 -1.09 6.51 16.86
N SER A 118 -1.76 5.51 16.30
CA SER A 118 -2.65 4.62 17.07
C SER A 118 -1.89 3.76 18.09
N ILE A 119 -0.68 3.32 17.75
CA ILE A 119 0.13 2.48 18.65
C ILE A 119 0.93 3.32 19.64
N THR A 120 1.53 4.43 19.19
CA THR A 120 2.46 5.22 20.02
C THR A 120 1.79 6.36 20.78
N GLN A 121 0.59 6.77 20.35
CA GLN A 121 -0.10 7.98 20.83
C GLN A 121 0.68 9.28 20.61
N ASP A 122 1.77 9.27 19.84
CA ASP A 122 2.52 10.48 19.46
C ASP A 122 1.76 11.24 18.36
N THR A 123 0.77 12.03 18.78
CA THR A 123 0.03 12.94 17.90
C THR A 123 0.87 14.14 17.46
N GLY A 124 1.97 14.43 18.16
CA GLY A 124 2.88 15.54 17.84
C GLY A 124 3.52 15.41 16.46
N ILE A 125 3.75 14.17 15.98
CA ILE A 125 4.25 13.91 14.63
C ILE A 125 3.41 14.57 13.53
N LEU A 126 2.09 14.71 13.74
CA LEU A 126 1.16 15.27 12.75
C LEU A 126 1.43 16.74 12.45
N ASN A 127 2.09 17.46 13.36
CA ASN A 127 2.41 18.88 13.24
C ASN A 127 3.80 19.16 12.67
N GLU A 128 4.63 18.13 12.51
CA GLU A 128 5.99 18.25 11.96
C GLU A 128 5.96 18.88 10.57
N GLN A 129 6.82 19.88 10.34
CA GLN A 129 6.83 20.64 9.09
C GLN A 129 7.82 20.03 8.10
N ILE A 130 7.31 19.54 6.97
CA ILE A 130 8.11 18.90 5.91
C ILE A 130 7.90 19.64 4.58
N SER A 131 9.00 19.82 3.84
CA SER A 131 8.95 20.36 2.48
C SER A 131 8.44 19.31 1.48
N PHE A 132 7.83 19.78 0.40
CA PHE A 132 7.53 18.93 -0.76
C PHE A 132 8.68 18.95 -1.76
N LEU A 133 8.61 18.03 -2.72
CA LEU A 133 9.38 18.04 -3.95
C LEU A 133 8.62 18.74 -5.08
N ASP A 134 9.35 19.44 -5.94
CA ASP A 134 8.89 19.94 -7.22
C ASP A 134 9.57 19.16 -8.34
N PHE A 135 8.73 18.54 -9.15
CA PHE A 135 9.06 17.83 -10.36
C PHE A 135 7.81 17.91 -11.24
N ALA A 136 7.97 18.03 -12.56
CA ALA A 136 6.85 18.08 -13.48
C ALA A 136 5.99 16.80 -13.34
N PRO A 137 4.66 16.91 -13.32
CA PRO A 137 3.79 15.75 -13.48
C PRO A 137 4.14 14.99 -14.76
N LEU A 138 3.99 13.67 -14.73
CA LEU A 138 4.21 12.84 -15.91
C LEU A 138 3.26 13.24 -17.03
N ALA A 139 3.80 13.33 -18.25
CA ALA A 139 3.01 13.64 -19.44
C ALA A 139 1.97 12.55 -19.74
N ASP A 140 1.00 12.86 -20.60
CA ASP A 140 0.07 11.87 -21.12
C ASP A 140 0.84 10.77 -21.86
N GLY A 141 0.53 9.51 -21.57
CA GLY A 141 1.27 8.34 -22.10
C GLY A 141 2.63 8.07 -21.45
N GLU A 142 3.19 8.97 -20.64
CA GLU A 142 4.42 8.72 -19.90
C GLU A 142 4.12 7.82 -18.69
N ARG A 143 4.82 6.68 -18.60
CA ARG A 143 4.64 5.69 -17.53
C ARG A 143 5.46 6.04 -16.28
N GLU A 144 6.71 6.40 -16.50
CA GLU A 144 7.67 6.72 -15.46
C GLU A 144 8.71 7.73 -15.95
N HIS A 145 9.29 8.48 -15.03
CA HIS A 145 10.38 9.40 -15.30
C HIS A 145 11.39 9.39 -14.15
N TYR A 146 12.65 9.15 -14.45
CA TYR A 146 13.76 9.25 -13.50
C TYR A 146 14.46 10.61 -13.64
N ASP A 147 14.41 11.45 -12.60
CA ASP A 147 15.16 12.70 -12.58
C ASP A 147 15.44 13.17 -11.14
N GLU A 148 16.19 14.27 -11.02
CA GLU A 148 16.42 15.01 -9.80
C GLU A 148 15.28 16.01 -9.56
N ALA A 149 14.51 15.80 -8.49
CA ALA A 149 13.50 16.77 -8.08
C ALA A 149 14.13 17.91 -7.26
N THR A 150 13.50 19.09 -7.31
CA THR A 150 13.90 20.24 -6.50
C THR A 150 13.11 20.28 -5.19
N ILE A 151 13.78 20.59 -4.07
CA ILE A 151 13.07 20.78 -2.80
C ILE A 151 12.35 22.14 -2.84
N THR A 152 11.04 22.12 -2.59
CA THR A 152 10.24 23.35 -2.59
C THR A 152 10.48 24.19 -1.34
N ARG A 153 10.19 25.50 -1.44
CA ARG A 153 10.13 26.39 -0.27
C ARG A 153 8.90 26.16 0.60
N GLU A 154 7.86 25.57 0.02
CA GLU A 154 6.62 25.26 0.72
C GLU A 154 6.86 24.17 1.76
N LYS A 155 6.40 24.42 2.98
CA LYS A 155 6.38 23.45 4.08
C LYS A 155 4.97 23.30 4.58
N SER A 156 4.62 22.09 4.97
CA SER A 156 3.33 21.81 5.59
C SER A 156 3.47 20.72 6.62
N SER A 157 2.46 20.61 7.48
CA SER A 157 2.40 19.58 8.51
C SER A 157 2.33 18.18 7.88
N LEU A 158 2.81 17.15 8.57
CA LEU A 158 2.64 15.76 8.14
C LEU A 158 1.17 15.40 7.91
N TYR A 159 0.25 15.98 8.70
CA TYR A 159 -1.18 15.85 8.46
C TYR A 159 -1.57 16.36 7.07
N THR A 160 -1.11 17.55 6.67
CA THR A 160 -1.39 18.11 5.34
C THR A 160 -0.77 17.28 4.21
N HIS A 161 0.42 16.71 4.40
CA HIS A 161 1.01 15.75 3.45
C HIS A 161 0.08 14.54 3.23
N CYS A 162 -0.44 13.98 4.32
CA CYS A 162 -1.40 12.87 4.26
C CYS A 162 -2.73 13.30 3.60
N VAL A 163 -3.24 14.51 3.90
CA VAL A 163 -4.43 15.05 3.24
C VAL A 163 -4.20 15.12 1.73
N ARG A 164 -3.07 15.67 1.25
CA ARG A 164 -2.76 15.73 -0.20
C ARG A 164 -2.71 14.36 -0.86
N ALA A 165 -2.12 13.38 -0.19
CA ALA A 165 -2.11 12.00 -0.67
C ALA A 165 -3.54 11.45 -0.82
N LEU A 166 -4.39 11.65 0.18
CA LEU A 166 -5.80 11.21 0.13
C LEU A 166 -6.58 11.95 -0.95
N GLU A 167 -6.40 13.26 -1.10
CA GLU A 167 -7.05 14.03 -2.16
C GLU A 167 -6.64 13.54 -3.54
N ASN A 168 -5.36 13.24 -3.75
CA ASN A 168 -4.87 12.69 -5.01
C ASN A 168 -5.46 11.30 -5.31
N GLY A 169 -5.76 10.51 -4.27
CA GLY A 169 -6.32 9.16 -4.39
C GLY A 169 -7.83 9.08 -4.60
N MET A 170 -8.58 10.19 -4.47
CA MET A 170 -10.04 10.23 -4.64
C MET A 170 -10.45 10.27 -6.13
N LYS A 171 -9.89 9.37 -6.93
CA LYS A 171 -10.16 9.23 -8.37
C LYS A 171 -10.71 7.84 -8.64
N THR A 172 -11.93 7.79 -9.16
CA THR A 172 -12.65 6.53 -9.43
C THR A 172 -13.02 6.43 -10.90
N GLY A 173 -13.03 5.22 -11.43
CA GLY A 173 -13.54 4.93 -12.76
C GLY A 173 -15.06 4.80 -12.79
N VAL A 174 -15.55 4.21 -13.88
CA VAL A 174 -16.99 4.15 -14.21
C VAL A 174 -17.78 3.27 -13.25
N HIS A 175 -17.14 2.32 -12.58
CA HIS A 175 -17.78 1.45 -11.57
C HIS A 175 -17.71 2.03 -10.17
N GLY A 176 -17.10 3.21 -9.99
CA GLY A 176 -16.83 3.81 -8.69
C GLY A 176 -15.67 3.13 -7.95
N LEU A 177 -14.91 2.26 -8.61
CA LEU A 177 -13.69 1.66 -8.09
C LEU A 177 -12.52 2.62 -8.32
N PRO A 178 -11.46 2.57 -7.49
CA PRO A 178 -10.29 3.43 -7.68
C PRO A 178 -9.57 3.14 -8.99
N LEU A 179 -9.12 4.20 -9.67
CA LEU A 179 -8.30 4.07 -10.87
C LEU A 179 -6.94 3.47 -10.51
N ILE A 180 -6.50 2.45 -11.25
CA ILE A 180 -5.24 1.75 -11.01
C ILE A 180 -4.02 2.52 -11.55
N GLY A 181 -4.19 3.37 -12.56
CA GLY A 181 -3.07 4.06 -13.21
C GLY A 181 -2.09 3.07 -13.85
N SER A 182 -0.78 3.29 -13.66
CA SER A 182 0.26 2.39 -14.19
C SER A 182 0.56 1.19 -13.30
N GLY A 183 -0.24 0.96 -12.25
CA GLY A 183 -0.08 -0.17 -11.32
C GLY A 183 -0.63 0.12 -9.93
N ASP A 184 -0.76 -0.94 -9.15
CA ASP A 184 -1.00 -0.87 -7.70
C ASP A 184 0.07 -1.73 -6.99
N TRP A 185 -0.20 -2.27 -5.80
CA TRP A 185 0.77 -3.04 -5.02
C TRP A 185 1.43 -4.21 -5.78
N ASN A 186 0.75 -4.78 -6.78
CA ASN A 186 1.38 -5.73 -7.68
C ASN A 186 1.96 -4.99 -8.90
N ASP A 187 3.26 -4.67 -8.84
CA ASP A 187 3.97 -3.95 -9.91
C ASP A 187 3.94 -4.68 -11.27
N GLY A 188 3.65 -5.99 -11.29
CA GLY A 188 3.46 -6.77 -12.53
C GLY A 188 2.14 -6.46 -13.24
N MET A 189 1.18 -5.82 -12.57
CA MET A 189 -0.13 -5.42 -13.12
C MET A 189 -0.08 -4.00 -13.70
N ASN A 190 0.93 -3.73 -14.53
CA ASN A 190 1.31 -2.37 -14.95
C ASN A 190 0.67 -1.86 -16.26
N ALA A 191 -0.20 -2.66 -16.88
CA ALA A 191 -0.85 -2.31 -18.14
C ALA A 191 -2.39 -2.28 -18.06
N ILE A 192 -2.94 -2.45 -16.86
CA ILE A 192 -4.40 -2.49 -16.68
C ILE A 192 -5.05 -1.13 -16.96
N GLY A 193 -4.38 -0.04 -16.57
CA GLY A 193 -4.91 1.32 -16.59
C GLY A 193 -4.02 2.34 -17.30
N GLU A 194 -3.26 1.91 -18.32
CA GLU A 194 -2.33 2.78 -19.06
C GLU A 194 -3.02 4.00 -19.69
N GLN A 195 -4.28 3.86 -20.11
CA GLN A 195 -5.12 4.93 -20.65
C GLN A 195 -5.91 5.67 -19.57
N GLY A 196 -5.65 5.40 -18.29
CA GLY A 196 -6.24 6.10 -17.15
C GLY A 196 -7.70 5.75 -16.84
N LYS A 197 -8.22 4.62 -17.35
CA LYS A 197 -9.60 4.16 -17.13
C LYS A 197 -9.68 2.87 -16.32
N GLY A 198 -8.60 2.07 -16.30
CA GLY A 198 -8.55 0.82 -15.56
C GLY A 198 -8.78 1.02 -14.05
N GLU A 199 -9.45 0.06 -13.43
CA GLU A 199 -9.90 0.13 -12.03
C GLU A 199 -9.39 -1.06 -11.22
N SER A 200 -9.01 -0.84 -9.95
CA SER A 200 -8.47 -1.89 -9.06
C SER A 200 -9.42 -2.21 -7.90
N VAL A 201 -9.76 -3.50 -7.75
CA VAL A 201 -10.58 -3.98 -6.61
C VAL A 201 -9.74 -4.11 -5.35
N TRP A 202 -8.47 -4.52 -5.46
CA TRP A 202 -7.54 -4.53 -4.34
C TRP A 202 -7.38 -3.12 -3.76
N LEU A 203 -7.17 -2.12 -4.63
CA LEU A 203 -7.02 -0.73 -4.21
C LEU A 203 -8.31 -0.20 -3.55
N ALA A 204 -9.48 -0.69 -3.97
CA ALA A 204 -10.74 -0.34 -3.31
C ALA A 204 -10.75 -0.78 -1.83
N TRP A 205 -10.29 -1.99 -1.52
CA TRP A 205 -10.17 -2.46 -0.14
C TRP A 205 -9.11 -1.69 0.65
N PHE A 206 -7.96 -1.43 0.01
CA PHE A 206 -6.92 -0.64 0.65
C PHE A 206 -7.40 0.78 0.96
N GLN A 207 -8.02 1.47 -0.01
CA GLN A 207 -8.63 2.78 0.21
C GLN A 207 -9.72 2.74 1.29
N PHE A 208 -10.60 1.74 1.31
CA PHE A 208 -11.56 1.62 2.41
C PHE A 208 -10.86 1.65 3.77
N GLN A 209 -9.78 0.87 3.94
CA GLN A 209 -9.01 0.83 5.18
C GLN A 209 -8.30 2.16 5.49
N VAL A 210 -7.61 2.75 4.51
CA VAL A 210 -6.83 3.99 4.69
C VAL A 210 -7.75 5.15 5.05
N TYR A 211 -8.83 5.38 4.29
CA TYR A 211 -9.70 6.53 4.50
C TYR A 211 -10.55 6.38 5.77
N SER A 212 -11.03 5.17 6.09
CA SER A 212 -11.74 4.92 7.36
C SER A 212 -10.83 5.18 8.56
N SER A 213 -9.57 4.77 8.47
CA SER A 213 -8.59 4.94 9.54
C SER A 213 -8.15 6.39 9.68
N PHE A 214 -7.85 7.06 8.57
CA PHE A 214 -7.42 8.45 8.57
C PHE A 214 -8.55 9.41 8.94
N GLY A 215 -9.82 9.06 8.68
CA GLY A 215 -10.97 9.79 9.21
C GLY A 215 -10.95 9.89 10.75
N LYS A 216 -10.39 8.88 11.45
CA LYS A 216 -10.17 8.95 12.90
C LYS A 216 -9.05 9.94 13.26
N ILE A 217 -7.97 9.98 12.49
CA ILE A 217 -6.89 10.97 12.66
C ILE A 217 -7.43 12.40 12.47
N SER A 218 -8.18 12.65 11.39
CA SER A 218 -8.82 13.95 11.15
C SER A 218 -9.70 14.37 12.32
N LYS A 219 -10.47 13.46 12.90
CA LYS A 219 -11.26 13.74 14.11
C LYS A 219 -10.37 14.11 15.31
N THR A 220 -9.27 13.38 15.53
CA THR A 220 -8.32 13.65 16.63
C THR A 220 -7.70 15.05 16.53
N VAL A 221 -7.44 15.54 15.33
CA VAL A 221 -6.89 16.90 15.11
C VAL A 221 -7.96 17.99 14.99
N GLY A 222 -9.24 17.66 15.23
CA GLY A 222 -10.35 18.62 15.17
C GLY A 222 -10.87 18.95 13.77
N ASP A 223 -10.40 18.26 12.73
CA ASP A 223 -10.84 18.44 11.34
C ASP A 223 -12.09 17.59 11.06
N ALA A 224 -13.23 18.05 11.57
CA ALA A 224 -14.52 17.37 11.41
C ALA A 224 -14.96 17.27 9.94
N GLN A 225 -14.55 18.21 9.09
CA GLN A 225 -14.90 18.23 7.67
C GLN A 225 -14.25 17.04 6.95
N ASN A 226 -12.92 16.90 7.06
CA ASN A 226 -12.22 15.77 6.44
C ASN A 226 -12.56 14.44 7.11
N ALA A 227 -12.76 14.42 8.44
CA ALA A 227 -13.22 13.21 9.13
C ALA A 227 -14.52 12.66 8.51
N GLY A 228 -15.55 13.50 8.34
CA GLY A 228 -16.80 13.10 7.72
C GLY A 228 -16.66 12.77 6.22
N ARG A 229 -15.83 13.52 5.50
CA ARG A 229 -15.58 13.31 4.07
C ARG A 229 -14.93 11.95 3.80
N TYR A 230 -13.89 11.59 4.57
CA TYR A 230 -13.16 10.33 4.38
C TYR A 230 -14.01 9.11 4.74
N VAL A 231 -14.85 9.19 5.79
CA VAL A 231 -15.81 8.12 6.10
C VAL A 231 -16.82 7.91 4.96
N ARG A 232 -17.37 8.99 4.39
CA ARG A 232 -18.29 8.89 3.24
C ARG A 232 -17.61 8.29 2.01
N TYR A 233 -16.39 8.73 1.70
CA TYR A 233 -15.63 8.21 0.57
C TYR A 233 -15.29 6.74 0.76
N ALA A 234 -14.80 6.34 1.94
CA ALA A 234 -14.50 4.94 2.26
C ALA A 234 -15.73 4.04 2.03
N ASN A 235 -16.90 4.45 2.53
CA ASN A 235 -18.13 3.70 2.33
C ASN A 235 -18.53 3.59 0.86
N LYS A 236 -18.39 4.66 0.07
CA LYS A 236 -18.65 4.66 -1.37
C LYS A 236 -17.76 3.63 -2.10
N VAL A 237 -16.46 3.62 -1.81
CA VAL A 237 -15.51 2.69 -2.44
C VAL A 237 -15.75 1.25 -2.00
N ARG A 238 -16.07 1.03 -0.72
CA ARG A 238 -16.47 -0.28 -0.19
C ARG A 238 -17.71 -0.82 -0.90
N GLU A 239 -18.73 0.01 -1.10
CA GLU A 239 -19.95 -0.36 -1.83
C GLU A 239 -19.67 -0.68 -3.30
N ALA A 240 -18.78 0.07 -3.95
CA ALA A 240 -18.32 -0.23 -5.29
C ALA A 240 -17.58 -1.58 -5.36
N ALA A 241 -16.69 -1.88 -4.41
CA ALA A 241 -16.00 -3.16 -4.32
C ALA A 241 -16.97 -4.33 -4.10
N GLU A 242 -17.97 -4.15 -3.23
CA GLU A 242 -19.02 -5.15 -3.02
C GLU A 242 -19.90 -5.38 -4.27
N LYS A 243 -20.27 -4.30 -4.96
CA LYS A 243 -21.21 -4.37 -6.08
C LYS A 243 -20.53 -4.82 -7.38
N HIS A 244 -19.39 -4.22 -7.69
CA HIS A 244 -18.68 -4.37 -8.96
C HIS A 244 -17.43 -5.26 -8.83
N GLY A 245 -16.88 -5.43 -7.63
CA GLY A 245 -15.79 -6.36 -7.40
C GLY A 245 -16.22 -7.82 -7.26
N TRP A 246 -17.47 -8.13 -6.89
CA TRP A 246 -17.85 -9.53 -6.61
C TRP A 246 -18.10 -10.35 -7.89
N ASP A 247 -17.46 -11.53 -7.98
CA ASP A 247 -17.58 -12.45 -9.13
C ASP A 247 -18.42 -13.71 -8.86
N GLY A 248 -18.89 -13.90 -7.63
CA GLY A 248 -19.79 -15.01 -7.26
C GLY A 248 -19.22 -15.86 -6.12
N ASP A 249 -17.95 -16.24 -6.23
CA ASP A 249 -17.21 -17.02 -5.23
C ASP A 249 -16.02 -16.25 -4.64
N TRP A 250 -15.44 -15.32 -5.40
CA TRP A 250 -14.34 -14.44 -5.00
C TRP A 250 -14.53 -13.04 -5.60
N TYR A 251 -13.66 -12.09 -5.23
CA TYR A 251 -13.61 -10.76 -5.82
C TYR A 251 -12.71 -10.73 -7.05
N ARG A 252 -13.13 -10.01 -8.08
CA ARG A 252 -12.33 -9.66 -9.26
C ARG A 252 -11.04 -8.97 -8.85
N ARG A 253 -10.05 -9.02 -9.74
CA ARG A 253 -8.78 -8.32 -9.56
C ARG A 253 -8.90 -6.85 -9.95
N ALA A 254 -9.45 -6.62 -11.14
CA ALA A 254 -9.46 -5.31 -11.79
C ALA A 254 -10.42 -5.27 -12.99
N TYR A 255 -10.57 -4.07 -13.56
CA TYR A 255 -11.09 -3.82 -14.90
C TYR A 255 -10.00 -3.16 -15.74
N PHE A 256 -9.78 -3.63 -16.96
CA PHE A 256 -8.88 -2.98 -17.92
C PHE A 256 -9.46 -1.65 -18.41
N ASP A 257 -8.64 -0.83 -19.08
CA ASP A 257 -9.10 0.38 -19.77
C ASP A 257 -10.23 0.12 -20.79
N SER A 258 -10.25 -1.07 -21.39
CA SER A 258 -11.31 -1.55 -22.30
C SER A 258 -12.63 -1.85 -21.59
N GLY A 259 -12.62 -1.94 -20.27
CA GLY A 259 -13.73 -2.44 -19.44
C GLY A 259 -13.77 -3.96 -19.29
N GLU A 260 -12.84 -4.70 -19.91
CA GLU A 260 -12.72 -6.14 -19.73
C GLU A 260 -12.34 -6.51 -18.29
N LEU A 261 -12.85 -7.66 -17.84
CA LEU A 261 -12.65 -8.13 -16.47
C LEU A 261 -11.28 -8.79 -16.31
N LEU A 262 -10.68 -8.67 -15.13
CA LEU A 262 -9.53 -9.47 -14.69
C LEU A 262 -9.81 -10.11 -13.33
N GLY A 263 -9.32 -11.33 -13.08
CA GLY A 263 -9.59 -12.04 -11.82
C GLY A 263 -11.01 -12.59 -11.73
N SER A 264 -11.65 -12.86 -12.87
CA SER A 264 -13.01 -13.41 -12.96
C SER A 264 -12.98 -14.88 -13.39
N SER A 265 -13.97 -15.64 -12.92
CA SER A 265 -14.35 -16.97 -13.40
C SER A 265 -14.52 -17.06 -14.93
N LYS A 266 -14.74 -15.92 -15.61
CA LYS A 266 -14.82 -15.82 -17.07
C LYS A 266 -13.45 -15.72 -17.76
N ASN A 267 -12.38 -15.44 -17.04
CA ASN A 267 -11.04 -15.33 -17.61
C ASN A 267 -10.39 -16.71 -17.75
N SER A 268 -9.72 -16.94 -18.88
CA SER A 268 -8.92 -18.16 -19.11
C SER A 268 -7.55 -18.14 -18.40
N GLU A 269 -7.05 -16.96 -18.08
CA GLU A 269 -5.80 -16.70 -17.35
C GLU A 269 -6.09 -15.73 -16.22
N CYS A 270 -5.35 -15.79 -15.11
CA CYS A 270 -5.63 -14.99 -13.92
C CYS A 270 -7.12 -15.01 -13.53
N THR A 271 -7.70 -16.21 -13.49
CA THR A 271 -9.12 -16.44 -13.13
C THR A 271 -9.39 -16.02 -11.68
N ILE A 272 -8.41 -16.24 -10.80
CA ILE A 272 -8.42 -15.79 -9.41
C ILE A 272 -7.03 -15.25 -9.03
N ASP A 273 -7.05 -14.16 -8.28
CA ASP A 273 -5.91 -13.50 -7.66
C ASP A 273 -6.05 -13.55 -6.13
N SER A 274 -4.94 -13.61 -5.40
CA SER A 274 -4.88 -13.70 -3.94
C SER A 274 -5.08 -12.35 -3.24
N ILE A 275 -4.54 -11.26 -3.81
CA ILE A 275 -4.41 -9.98 -3.08
C ILE A 275 -5.77 -9.31 -2.86
N SER A 276 -6.66 -9.31 -3.86
CA SER A 276 -8.02 -8.77 -3.71
C SER A 276 -8.79 -9.50 -2.59
N GLN A 277 -8.60 -10.82 -2.47
CA GLN A 277 -9.34 -11.63 -1.49
C GLN A 277 -8.80 -11.40 -0.09
N THR A 278 -7.48 -11.43 0.05
CA THR A 278 -6.82 -11.25 1.34
C THR A 278 -7.12 -9.87 1.91
N TRP A 279 -7.09 -8.82 1.07
CA TRP A 279 -7.43 -7.46 1.49
C TRP A 279 -8.91 -7.21 1.72
N SER A 280 -9.81 -7.99 1.11
CA SER A 280 -11.23 -7.97 1.48
C SER A 280 -11.41 -8.31 2.96
N VAL A 281 -10.57 -9.20 3.51
CA VAL A 281 -10.57 -9.59 4.92
C VAL A 281 -9.77 -8.63 5.78
N ILE A 282 -8.52 -8.31 5.40
CA ILE A 282 -7.63 -7.43 6.19
C ILE A 282 -8.27 -6.05 6.39
N SER A 283 -8.93 -5.51 5.37
CA SER A 283 -9.59 -4.20 5.46
C SER A 283 -10.82 -4.20 6.37
N GLY A 284 -11.40 -5.37 6.67
CA GLY A 284 -12.68 -5.49 7.39
C GLY A 284 -13.88 -4.87 6.68
N GLY A 285 -13.74 -4.48 5.40
CA GLY A 285 -14.78 -3.78 4.64
C GLY A 285 -15.75 -4.71 3.91
N ALA A 286 -15.30 -5.92 3.58
CA ALA A 286 -16.11 -6.90 2.88
C ALA A 286 -17.25 -7.43 3.74
N LYS A 287 -18.34 -7.83 3.10
CA LYS A 287 -19.41 -8.55 3.79
C LYS A 287 -18.85 -9.85 4.38
N PRO A 288 -19.11 -10.19 5.66
CA PRO A 288 -18.50 -11.33 6.34
C PRO A 288 -18.65 -12.65 5.57
N GLU A 289 -19.83 -12.92 5.00
CA GLU A 289 -20.09 -14.13 4.22
C GLU A 289 -19.27 -14.20 2.92
N ARG A 290 -19.02 -13.06 2.28
CA ARG A 290 -18.21 -12.98 1.06
C ARG A 290 -16.72 -13.05 1.37
N ALA A 291 -16.28 -12.41 2.45
CA ALA A 291 -14.91 -12.51 2.95
C ALA A 291 -14.52 -13.97 3.23
N LEU A 292 -15.37 -14.73 3.93
CA LEU A 292 -15.15 -16.15 4.20
C LEU A 292 -15.09 -16.96 2.90
N LYS A 293 -16.02 -16.71 1.97
CA LYS A 293 -16.06 -17.41 0.68
C LYS A 293 -14.86 -17.09 -0.21
N ALA A 294 -14.39 -15.84 -0.20
CA ALA A 294 -13.22 -15.40 -0.93
C ALA A 294 -11.94 -16.08 -0.41
N ILE A 295 -11.74 -16.17 0.91
CA ILE A 295 -10.60 -16.88 1.49
C ILE A 295 -10.68 -18.39 1.26
N ALA A 296 -11.86 -18.99 1.37
CA ALA A 296 -12.05 -20.40 1.01
C ALA A 296 -11.70 -20.67 -0.47
N SER A 297 -11.95 -19.71 -1.35
CA SER A 297 -11.53 -19.77 -2.76
C SER A 297 -10.01 -19.66 -2.91
N VAL A 298 -9.33 -18.80 -2.14
CA VAL A 298 -7.86 -18.76 -2.11
C VAL A 298 -7.30 -20.12 -1.67
N GLU A 299 -7.80 -20.68 -0.57
CA GLU A 299 -7.37 -21.98 -0.07
C GLU A 299 -7.54 -23.08 -1.12
N LYS A 300 -8.74 -23.17 -1.72
CA LYS A 300 -9.05 -24.19 -2.72
C LYS A 300 -8.20 -24.06 -4.00
N HIS A 301 -7.97 -22.83 -4.48
CA HIS A 301 -7.44 -22.63 -5.84
C HIS A 301 -5.94 -22.29 -5.86
N LEU A 302 -5.44 -21.59 -4.84
CA LEU A 302 -4.11 -20.98 -4.82
C LEU A 302 -3.16 -21.61 -3.80
N VAL A 303 -3.65 -22.31 -2.77
CA VAL A 303 -2.80 -23.04 -1.83
C VAL A 303 -2.36 -24.37 -2.42
N LYS A 304 -1.05 -24.59 -2.38
CA LYS A 304 -0.35 -25.78 -2.89
C LYS A 304 0.41 -26.41 -1.74
N GLU A 305 -0.31 -27.14 -0.89
CA GLU A 305 0.22 -27.69 0.36
C GLU A 305 1.42 -28.62 0.14
N LYS A 306 1.34 -29.50 -0.87
CA LYS A 306 2.42 -30.45 -1.19
C LYS A 306 3.69 -29.72 -1.61
N GLU A 307 3.54 -28.63 -2.35
CA GLU A 307 4.62 -27.77 -2.84
C GLU A 307 5.03 -26.69 -1.83
N LYS A 308 4.34 -26.60 -0.67
CA LYS A 308 4.52 -25.58 0.37
C LYS A 308 4.48 -24.14 -0.19
N MET A 309 3.54 -23.89 -1.10
CA MET A 309 3.44 -22.64 -1.83
C MET A 309 2.02 -22.08 -1.79
N ILE A 310 1.90 -20.76 -1.78
CA ILE A 310 0.65 -20.05 -2.05
C ILE A 310 0.89 -19.23 -3.31
N LEU A 311 0.10 -19.50 -4.34
CA LEU A 311 0.19 -18.78 -5.61
C LEU A 311 -0.42 -17.39 -5.46
N ILE A 312 0.18 -16.38 -6.09
CA ILE A 312 -0.41 -15.03 -6.13
C ILE A 312 -1.64 -14.98 -7.02
N LEU A 313 -1.65 -15.74 -8.12
CA LEU A 313 -2.77 -15.84 -9.06
C LEU A 313 -2.76 -17.18 -9.78
N LYS A 314 -3.89 -17.55 -10.39
CA LYS A 314 -4.01 -18.77 -11.20
C LYS A 314 -5.17 -18.69 -12.20
N PRO A 315 -5.03 -19.27 -13.41
CA PRO A 315 -3.78 -19.71 -14.05
C PRO A 315 -2.80 -18.54 -14.28
N PRO A 316 -1.50 -18.79 -14.53
CA PRO A 316 -0.58 -17.72 -14.92
C PRO A 316 -0.97 -17.13 -16.28
N PHE A 317 -0.44 -15.94 -16.58
CA PHE A 317 -0.55 -15.36 -17.91
C PHE A 317 0.45 -16.03 -18.87
N GLU A 318 -0.02 -16.51 -20.01
CA GLU A 318 0.79 -17.05 -21.11
C GLU A 318 0.51 -16.33 -22.44
N LYS A 319 -0.75 -15.91 -22.66
CA LYS A 319 -1.24 -15.38 -23.94
C LYS A 319 -1.80 -13.98 -23.86
N THR A 320 -2.27 -13.55 -22.69
CA THR A 320 -2.85 -12.22 -22.50
C THR A 320 -1.82 -11.16 -22.89
N LYS A 321 -2.18 -10.35 -23.88
CA LYS A 321 -1.40 -9.16 -24.25
C LYS A 321 -1.99 -7.97 -23.50
N PRO A 322 -1.15 -7.12 -22.91
CA PRO A 322 -1.57 -5.91 -22.21
C PRO A 322 -2.38 -4.97 -23.11
#